data_AF-A0A355HC73-F1
#
_entry.id   AF-A0A355HC73-F1
#
_cell.length_a   1.000
_cell.length_b   1.000
_cell.length_c   1.000
_cell.angle_alpha   90.00
_cell.angle_beta   90.00
_cell.angle_gamma   90.00
#
_symmetry.space_group_name_H-M   'P 1'
#
loop_
_entity.id
_entity.type
_entity.pdbx_description
1 polymer ?
#
loop_
_entity_poly.entity_id
_entity_poly.type
_entity_poly.pdbx_seq_one_letter_code
_entity_poly.pdbx_strand_id
1 'polypeptide(L)' 'MWDLGDLVIEAEMGPKQEQALIEAYFDGKIPPVEQGRMVIYKAMCDLLWTLWGVIQHVNENPADDFWGYAVKRFDRCKKL' A
#
# COMPACT_ATOMS: atom_id res chain seq x y z
N MET A 1 9.17 6.84 3.39
CA MET A 1 7.74 6.84 3.04
C MET A 1 7.26 5.56 2.38
N TRP A 2 8.12 4.73 1.76
CA TRP A 2 7.71 3.39 1.30
C TRP A 2 7.13 2.54 2.44
N ASP A 3 7.92 2.25 3.47
CA ASP A 3 7.49 1.42 4.62
C ASP A 3 6.22 1.95 5.31
N LEU A 4 6.12 3.28 5.48
CA LEU A 4 4.95 3.90 6.09
C LEU A 4 3.72 3.76 5.18
N GLY A 5 3.87 3.94 3.86
CA GLY A 5 2.79 3.77 2.90
C GLY A 5 2.29 2.33 2.86
N ASP A 6 3.23 1.39 2.88
CA ASP A 6 2.94 -0.05 2.96
C ASP A 6 2.14 -0.37 4.24
N LEU A 7 2.63 0.08 5.40
CA LEU A 7 1.95 -0.09 6.68
C LEU A 7 0.52 0.47 6.67
N VAL A 8 0.31 1.66 6.12
CA VAL A 8 -1.02 2.29 6.03
C VAL A 8 -1.99 1.44 5.20
N ILE A 9 -1.51 0.90 4.08
CA ILE A 9 -2.33 0.08 3.18
C ILE A 9 -2.66 -1.28 3.79
N GLU A 10 -1.66 -1.93 4.42
CA GLU A 10 -1.84 -3.27 4.99
C GLU A 10 -2.66 -3.26 6.29
N ALA A 11 -2.54 -2.22 7.10
CA ALA A 11 -3.35 -2.05 8.30
C ALA A 11 -4.72 -1.41 8.03
N GLU A 12 -5.07 -1.17 6.75
CA GLU A 12 -6.32 -0.51 6.31
C GLU A 12 -6.60 0.81 7.07
N MET A 13 -5.55 1.60 7.30
CA MET A 13 -5.65 2.81 8.11
C MET A 13 -6.50 3.89 7.42
N GLY A 14 -7.39 4.52 8.20
CA GLY A 14 -8.11 5.71 7.75
C GLY A 14 -7.28 6.99 7.84
N PRO A 15 -7.77 8.12 7.27
CA PRO A 15 -7.02 9.38 7.21
C PRO A 15 -6.52 9.89 8.58
N LYS A 16 -7.29 9.70 9.66
CA LYS A 16 -6.89 10.11 11.01
C LYS A 16 -5.71 9.28 11.56
N GLN A 17 -5.70 7.98 11.28
CA GLN A 17 -4.63 7.08 11.70
C GLN A 17 -3.36 7.34 10.88
N GLU A 18 -3.50 7.53 9.57
CA GLU A 18 -2.40 7.93 8.69
C GLU A 18 -1.77 9.26 9.14
N GLN A 19 -2.60 10.26 9.46
CA GLN A 19 -2.13 11.55 9.96
C GLN A 19 -1.37 11.41 11.29
N ALA A 20 -1.91 10.64 12.24
CA ALA A 20 -1.24 10.40 13.52
C ALA A 20 0.11 9.69 13.34
N LEU A 21 0.19 8.72 12.42
CA LEU A 21 1.42 8.00 12.09
C LEU A 21 2.49 8.95 11.53
N ILE A 22 2.14 9.78 10.54
CA ILE A 22 3.10 10.68 9.88
C ILE A 22 3.54 11.82 10.80
N GLU A 23 2.64 12.33 11.66
CA GLU A 23 2.99 13.31 12.69
C GLU A 23 3.98 12.74 13.70
N ALA A 24 3.73 11.52 14.19
CA ALA A 24 4.64 10.85 15.11
C ALA A 24 6.01 10.56 14.47
N TYR A 25 6.03 10.14 13.21
CA TYR A 25 7.27 9.83 12.49
C TYR A 25 8.18 11.06 12.28
N PHE A 26 7.58 12.23 12.03
CA PHE A 26 8.32 13.47 11.77
C PHE A 26 8.39 14.43 12.97
N ASP A 27 7.95 14.01 14.16
CA ASP A 27 7.85 14.89 15.33
C ASP A 27 7.10 16.20 15.02
N GLY A 28 5.98 16.06 14.30
CA GLY A 28 5.10 17.16 13.86
C GLY A 28 5.64 18.03 12.71
N LYS A 29 6.87 17.86 12.24
CA LYS A 29 7.49 18.69 11.17
C LYS A 29 7.49 17.98 9.82
N ILE A 30 6.30 17.72 9.28
CA ILE A 30 6.14 16.95 8.04
C ILE A 30 6.54 17.82 6.83
N PRO A 31 7.57 17.43 6.04
CA PRO A 31 7.89 18.14 4.82
C PRO A 31 6.78 17.94 3.78
N PRO A 32 6.33 18.98 3.04
CA PRO A 32 5.22 18.86 2.09
C PRO A 32 5.41 17.77 1.01
N VAL A 33 6.66 17.53 0.61
CA VAL A 33 7.01 16.49 -0.38
C VAL A 33 6.74 15.07 0.14
N GLU A 34 6.81 14.84 1.45
CA GLU A 34 6.68 13.50 2.03
C GLU A 34 5.24 12.99 2.01
N GLN A 35 4.25 13.90 2.07
CA GLN A 35 2.85 13.52 1.85
C GLN A 35 2.60 13.04 0.43
N GLY A 36 3.16 13.73 -0.58
CA GLY A 36 3.08 13.29 -1.97
C GLY A 36 3.76 11.94 -2.20
N ARG A 37 4.95 11.74 -1.61
CA ARG A 37 5.65 10.45 -1.65
C ARG A 37 4.85 9.33 -1.00
N MET A 38 4.15 9.61 0.10
CA MET A 38 3.27 8.65 0.77
C MET A 38 2.18 8.15 -0.19
N VAL A 39 1.48 9.05 -0.88
CA VAL A 39 0.43 8.69 -1.85
C VAL A 39 0.98 7.80 -2.97
N ILE A 40 2.11 8.21 -3.58
CA ILE A 40 2.74 7.43 -4.66
C ILE A 40 3.17 6.05 -4.18
N TYR A 41 3.78 5.94 -2.99
CA TYR A 41 4.24 4.64 -2.52
C TYR A 41 3.11 3.72 -2.07
N LYS A 42 1.97 4.24 -1.61
CA LYS A 42 0.76 3.42 -1.39
C LYS A 42 0.31 2.76 -2.70
N ALA A 43 0.24 3.53 -3.79
CA ALA A 43 -0.12 3.00 -5.10
C ALA A 43 0.92 2.01 -5.63
N MET A 44 2.21 2.33 -5.50
CA MET A 44 3.29 1.44 -5.96
C MET A 44 3.37 0.14 -5.14
N CYS A 45 3.04 0.18 -3.84
CA CYS A 45 2.91 -1.03 -3.03
C CYS A 45 1.75 -1.91 -3.53
N ASP A 46 0.56 -1.33 -3.77
CA ASP A 46 -0.56 -2.07 -4.38
C ASP A 46 -0.20 -2.68 -5.74
N LEU A 47 0.48 -1.93 -6.60
CA LEU A 47 0.92 -2.45 -7.89
C LEU A 47 1.97 -3.56 -7.77
N LEU A 48 2.97 -3.40 -6.90
CA LEU A 48 4.01 -4.42 -6.68
C LEU A 48 3.40 -5.77 -6.29
N TRP A 49 2.52 -5.75 -5.28
CA TRP A 49 1.89 -6.98 -4.79
C TRP A 49 0.80 -7.52 -5.73
N THR A 50 0.17 -6.66 -6.54
CA THR A 50 -0.67 -7.12 -7.65
C THR A 50 0.15 -8.01 -8.60
N LEU A 51 1.32 -7.52 -9.05
CA LEU A 51 2.19 -8.27 -9.95
C LEU A 51 2.73 -9.55 -9.30
N TRP A 52 3.11 -9.48 -8.03
CA TRP A 52 3.49 -10.66 -7.26
C TRP A 52 2.35 -11.69 -7.19
N GLY A 53 1.12 -11.26 -6.92
CA GLY A 53 -0.06 -12.14 -6.86
C GLY A 53 -0.35 -12.81 -8.20
N VAL A 54 -0.19 -12.08 -9.31
CA VAL A 54 -0.27 -12.67 -10.67
C VAL A 54 0.79 -13.75 -10.87
N ILE A 55 2.04 -13.52 -10.43
CA ILE A 55 3.10 -14.55 -10.50
C ILE A 55 2.71 -15.79 -9.68
N GLN A 56 2.18 -15.61 -8.46
CA GLN A 56 1.72 -16.75 -7.65
C GLN A 56 0.58 -17.53 -8.31
N HIS A 57 -0.38 -16.83 -8.90
CA HIS A 57 -1.51 -17.44 -9.60
C HIS A 57 -1.05 -18.25 -10.82
N VAL A 58 -0.19 -17.67 -11.68
CA VAL A 58 0.33 -18.34 -12.89
C VAL A 58 1.23 -19.53 -12.53
N ASN A 59 1.91 -19.48 -11.39
CA ASN A 59 2.71 -20.60 -10.88
C ASN A 59 1.87 -21.67 -10.16
N GLU A 60 0.53 -21.57 -10.18
CA GLU A 60 -0.39 -22.52 -9.54
C GLU A 60 -0.10 -22.72 -8.03
N ASN A 61 0.34 -21.67 -7.34
CA ASN A 61 0.62 -21.76 -5.90
C ASN A 61 -0.68 -22.09 -5.13
N PRO A 62 -0.77 -23.23 -4.42
CA PRO A 62 -2.00 -23.68 -3.79
C PRO A 62 -2.27 -23.04 -2.42
N ALA A 63 -1.41 -22.13 -1.96
CA ALA A 63 -1.48 -21.58 -0.60
C ALA A 63 -2.71 -20.69 -0.37
N ASP A 64 -3.24 -20.02 -1.41
CA ASP A 64 -4.39 -19.11 -1.32
C ASP A 64 -5.00 -18.81 -2.71
N ASP A 65 -6.11 -18.05 -2.75
CA ASP A 65 -6.65 -17.46 -3.97
C ASP A 65 -5.86 -16.21 -4.40
N PHE A 66 -4.77 -16.44 -5.12
CA PHE A 66 -3.89 -15.37 -5.59
C PHE A 66 -4.50 -14.49 -6.69
N TRP A 67 -5.50 -14.98 -7.42
CA TRP A 67 -6.20 -14.15 -8.40
C TRP A 67 -7.09 -13.13 -7.69
N GLY A 68 -7.89 -13.59 -6.71
CA GLY A 68 -8.68 -12.71 -5.85
C GLY A 68 -7.81 -11.67 -5.12
N TYR A 69 -6.67 -12.10 -4.58
CA TYR A 69 -5.68 -11.22 -3.95
C TYR A 69 -5.17 -10.12 -4.90
N ALA A 70 -4.73 -10.50 -6.10
CA ALA A 70 -4.16 -9.56 -7.07
C ALA A 70 -5.21 -8.54 -7.54
N VAL A 71 -6.43 -8.99 -7.86
CA VAL A 71 -7.52 -8.11 -8.32
C VAL A 71 -7.92 -7.12 -7.22
N LYS A 72 -8.05 -7.57 -5.96
CA LYS A 72 -8.37 -6.68 -4.82
C LYS A 72 -7.35 -5.54 -4.70
N ARG A 73 -6.05 -5.86 -4.76
CA ARG A 73 -4.98 -4.85 -4.66
C ARG A 73 -4.94 -3.93 -5.88
N PHE A 74 -5.16 -4.46 -7.09
CA PHE A 74 -5.20 -3.65 -8.30
C PHE A 74 -6.36 -2.63 -8.29
N ASP A 75 -7.55 -3.07 -7.87
CA ASP A 75 -8.71 -2.20 -7.77
C ASP A 75 -8.56 -1.11 -6.71
N ARG A 76 -7.80 -1.37 -5.64
CA ARG A 76 -7.42 -0.34 -4.66
C ARG A 76 -6.37 0.61 -5.23
N CYS A 77 -5.35 0.10 -5.92
CA CYS A 77 -4.33 0.90 -6.61
C CYS A 77 -4.95 1.98 -7.52
N LYS A 78 -5.99 1.60 -8.29
CA LYS A 78 -6.66 2.48 -9.26
C LYS A 78 -7.47 3.62 -8.63
N LYS A 79 -7.73 3.57 -7.32
CA LYS A 79 -8.56 4.54 -6.59
C LYS A 79 -7.74 5.61 -5.86
N LEU A 80 -6.42 5.44 -5.77
CA LEU A 80 -5.48 6.41 -5.19
C LEU A 80 -5.17 7.54 -6.17
#